data_AF-A0A3D2JQ93-F1
#
_entry.id   AF-A0A3D2JQ93-F1
#
_cell.length_a   1.000
_cell.length_b   1.000
_cell.length_c   1.000
_cell.angle_alpha   90.00
_cell.angle_beta   90.00
_cell.angle_gamma   90.00
#
_symmetry.space_group_name_H-M   'P 1'
#
loop_
_entity.id
_entity.type
_entity.pdbx_description
1 polymer ?
#
loop_
_entity_poly.entity_id
_entity_poly.type
_entity_poly.pdbx_seq_one_letter_code
_entity_poly.pdbx_strand_id
1 'polypeptide(L)'
;MHAPTYRPDNGQPSAAEPPQDIPFEMDSGFERPSDYTSGSRNAEIPPEIKRWNWAAFLMPSVWGLFSGVPIAVVLWAAVFLPAPFGHIVLLVGAVFLGAKGNEIAWRGKNWESVDHFIKFQKQWATWAIRISVAFLVLVLIYAISFSGA
;
A
#
# COMPACT_ATOMS: atom_id res chain seq x y z
N MET A 1 -83.42 -40.17 1.41
CA MET A 1 -82.05 -40.14 0.87
C MET A 1 -81.56 -38.70 0.92
N HIS A 2 -80.61 -38.36 1.80
CA HIS A 2 -79.84 -37.12 1.69
C HIS A 2 -78.36 -37.49 1.92
N ALA A 3 -77.55 -37.26 0.89
CA ALA A 3 -76.13 -37.53 0.87
C ALA A 3 -75.35 -36.49 1.70
N PRO A 4 -74.15 -36.80 2.20
CA PRO A 4 -73.31 -35.83 2.90
C PRO A 4 -72.87 -34.72 1.94
N THR A 5 -73.06 -33.47 2.36
CA THR A 5 -72.60 -32.29 1.63
C THR A 5 -71.07 -32.23 1.65
N TYR A 6 -70.45 -32.39 0.47
CA TYR A 6 -69.04 -32.12 0.25
C TYR A 6 -68.77 -30.62 0.45
N ARG A 7 -67.96 -30.27 1.45
CA ARG A 7 -67.38 -28.93 1.59
C ARG A 7 -66.05 -28.93 0.84
N PRO A 8 -65.88 -28.13 -0.23
CA PRO A 8 -64.58 -28.00 -0.87
C PRO A 8 -63.60 -27.38 0.14
N ASP A 9 -62.44 -28.01 0.26
CA ASP A 9 -61.28 -27.45 0.94
C ASP A 9 -60.82 -26.22 0.15
N ASN A 10 -60.86 -25.06 0.79
CA ASN A 10 -60.50 -23.80 0.17
C ASN A 10 -58.98 -23.80 0.03
N GLY A 11 -58.46 -24.06 -1.18
CA GLY A 11 -57.04 -24.19 -1.50
C GLY A 11 -56.18 -22.96 -1.19
N GLN A 12 -55.98 -22.65 0.09
CA GLN A 12 -54.86 -21.89 0.58
C GLN A 12 -53.76 -22.90 0.93
N PRO A 13 -52.65 -22.95 0.17
CA PRO A 13 -51.45 -23.59 0.67
C PRO A 13 -51.10 -22.86 1.96
N SER A 14 -51.22 -23.56 3.10
CA SER A 14 -50.58 -23.17 4.34
C SER A 14 -49.15 -22.81 3.97
N ALA A 15 -48.75 -21.56 4.22
CA ALA A 15 -47.40 -21.09 3.92
C ALA A 15 -46.43 -22.15 4.41
N ALA A 16 -45.81 -22.85 3.46
CA ALA A 16 -44.86 -23.91 3.77
C ALA A 16 -43.83 -23.28 4.71
N GLU A 17 -43.64 -23.87 5.89
CA GLU A 17 -42.49 -23.54 6.70
C GLU A 17 -41.26 -23.60 5.78
N PRO A 18 -40.40 -22.56 5.76
CA PRO A 18 -39.24 -22.57 4.90
C PRO A 18 -38.42 -23.82 5.23
N PRO A 19 -38.05 -24.65 4.24
CA PRO A 19 -37.31 -25.89 4.47
C PRO A 19 -36.11 -25.60 5.38
N GLN A 20 -36.11 -26.17 6.58
CA GLN A 20 -35.10 -25.87 7.60
C GLN A 20 -33.72 -26.48 7.30
N ASP A 21 -33.57 -27.20 6.19
CA ASP A 21 -32.37 -27.97 5.86
C ASP A 21 -31.91 -27.77 4.41
N ILE A 22 -31.76 -26.51 3.98
CA ILE A 22 -30.78 -26.22 2.93
C ILE A 22 -29.55 -25.67 3.64
N PRO A 23 -28.49 -26.47 3.84
CA PRO A 23 -27.17 -25.89 4.03
C PRO A 23 -26.98 -24.93 2.87
N PHE A 24 -26.96 -23.63 3.16
CA PHE A 24 -26.50 -22.65 2.21
C PHE A 24 -25.00 -22.91 2.04
N GLU A 25 -24.68 -23.93 1.26
CA GLU A 25 -23.40 -24.07 0.63
C GLU A 25 -23.37 -22.90 -0.34
N MET A 26 -22.93 -21.74 0.16
CA MET A 26 -22.22 -20.81 -0.69
C MET A 26 -21.16 -21.68 -1.34
N ASP A 27 -21.36 -21.98 -2.62
CA ASP A 27 -20.24 -22.13 -3.52
C ASP A 27 -19.46 -20.81 -3.45
N SER A 28 -18.61 -20.73 -2.43
CA SER A 28 -17.58 -19.73 -2.23
C SER A 28 -16.39 -20.03 -3.15
N GLY A 29 -16.61 -20.76 -4.25
CA GLY A 29 -15.65 -21.06 -5.32
C GLY A 29 -15.23 -19.87 -6.16
N PHE A 30 -15.39 -18.65 -5.65
CA PHE A 30 -14.53 -17.53 -6.02
C PHE A 30 -13.79 -17.06 -4.76
N GLU A 31 -12.85 -17.88 -4.27
CA GLU A 31 -11.73 -17.35 -3.50
C GLU A 31 -11.13 -16.21 -4.32
N ARG A 32 -11.33 -14.95 -3.91
CA ARG A 32 -10.56 -13.84 -4.46
C ARG A 32 -9.17 -13.97 -3.87
N PRO A 33 -8.14 -14.41 -4.62
CA PRO A 33 -6.82 -14.54 -4.04
C PRO A 33 -6.15 -13.17 -4.12
N SER A 34 -6.50 -12.23 -3.22
CA SER A 34 -5.67 -11.08 -2.78
C SER A 34 -6.44 -9.99 -2.00
N ASP A 35 -7.02 -10.28 -0.84
CA ASP A 35 -7.75 -9.27 -0.05
C ASP A 35 -6.86 -8.46 0.93
N TYR A 36 -5.60 -8.17 0.58
CA TYR A 36 -4.88 -7.11 1.29
C TYR A 36 -5.37 -5.74 0.78
N THR A 37 -6.35 -5.16 1.46
CA THR A 37 -6.86 -3.81 1.17
C THR A 37 -5.87 -2.73 1.62
N SER A 38 -4.90 -2.46 0.74
CA SER A 38 -4.04 -1.28 0.83
C SER A 38 -4.85 0.04 0.77
N GLY A 39 -4.22 1.18 1.07
CA GLY A 39 -4.87 2.49 0.96
C GLY A 39 -5.78 2.88 2.14
N SER A 40 -5.81 2.08 3.21
CA SER A 40 -6.47 2.44 4.47
C SER A 40 -5.45 2.56 5.61
N ARG A 41 -5.76 3.37 6.63
CA ARG A 41 -4.89 3.56 7.81
C ARG A 41 -4.60 2.24 8.54
N ASN A 42 -5.58 1.34 8.56
CA ASN A 42 -5.53 0.05 9.23
C ASN A 42 -5.25 -1.11 8.28
N ALA A 43 -4.81 -0.83 7.04
CA ALA A 43 -4.47 -1.86 6.07
C ALA A 43 -3.47 -2.84 6.69
N GLU A 44 -3.79 -4.13 6.57
CA GLU A 44 -2.87 -5.19 6.94
C GLU A 44 -1.61 -5.07 6.09
N ILE A 45 -0.45 -5.18 6.73
CA ILE A 45 0.85 -5.02 6.07
C ILE A 45 1.40 -6.42 5.79
N PRO A 46 1.46 -6.84 4.52
CA PRO A 46 2.09 -8.09 4.13
C PRO A 46 3.52 -8.17 4.67
N PRO A 47 3.96 -9.32 5.21
CA PRO A 47 5.32 -9.45 5.73
C PRO A 47 6.38 -9.20 4.65
N GLU A 48 6.08 -9.51 3.40
CA GLU A 48 6.97 -9.36 2.25
C GLU A 48 7.39 -7.91 1.98
N ILE A 49 6.57 -6.93 2.36
CA ILE A 49 6.85 -5.51 2.14
C ILE A 49 7.57 -4.85 3.31
N LYS A 50 7.73 -5.55 4.45
CA LYS A 50 8.48 -5.09 5.64
C LYS A 50 9.99 -5.19 5.42
N ARG A 51 10.47 -4.46 4.42
CA ARG A 51 11.87 -4.40 4.02
C ARG A 51 12.31 -2.95 3.92
N TRP A 52 13.63 -2.73 3.95
CA TRP A 52 14.22 -1.42 3.71
C TRP A 52 13.81 -0.86 2.34
N ASN A 53 13.42 0.40 2.30
CA ASN A 53 13.09 1.13 1.09
C ASN A 53 14.22 2.09 0.70
N TRP A 54 15.05 1.64 -0.24
CA TRP A 54 16.15 2.44 -0.77
C TRP A 54 15.72 3.73 -1.44
N ALA A 55 14.57 3.74 -2.12
CA ALA A 55 14.07 4.95 -2.77
C ALA A 55 13.61 5.99 -1.74
N ALA A 56 12.90 5.55 -0.70
CA ALA A 56 12.45 6.40 0.39
C ALA A 56 13.61 6.98 1.22
N PHE A 57 14.74 6.27 1.31
CA PHE A 57 15.95 6.77 1.96
C PHE A 57 16.75 7.74 1.08
N LEU A 58 17.03 7.38 -0.17
CA LEU A 58 17.92 8.14 -1.05
C LEU A 58 17.24 9.37 -1.68
N MET A 59 15.94 9.28 -1.94
CA MET A 59 15.16 10.37 -2.52
C MET A 59 13.76 10.49 -1.88
N PRO A 60 13.69 10.77 -0.55
CA PRO A 60 12.44 10.71 0.22
C PRO A 60 11.31 11.50 -0.41
N SER A 61 11.63 12.72 -0.87
CA SER A 61 10.66 13.66 -1.42
C SER A 61 10.09 13.27 -2.78
N VAL A 62 10.97 12.92 -3.73
CA VAL A 62 10.56 12.53 -5.09
C VAL A 62 9.79 11.21 -5.01
N TRP A 63 10.34 10.23 -4.31
CA TRP A 63 9.70 8.93 -4.15
C TRP A 63 8.33 9.04 -3.48
N GLY A 64 8.20 9.84 -2.42
CA GLY A 64 6.95 9.89 -1.65
C GLY A 64 5.78 10.53 -2.39
N LEU A 65 6.07 11.46 -3.32
CA LEU A 65 5.05 12.06 -4.20
C LEU A 65 4.32 10.99 -5.04
N PHE A 66 5.05 10.01 -5.57
CA PHE A 66 4.48 8.97 -6.42
C PHE A 66 4.02 7.71 -5.65
N SER A 67 4.49 7.57 -4.41
CA SER A 67 4.24 6.39 -3.57
C SER A 67 3.03 6.54 -2.62
N GLY A 68 2.39 7.71 -2.60
CA GLY A 68 1.27 7.99 -1.70
C GLY A 68 1.72 8.36 -0.28
N VAL A 69 2.91 8.96 -0.13
CA VAL A 69 3.50 9.29 1.18
C VAL A 69 3.58 10.81 1.35
N PRO A 70 2.57 11.46 1.96
CA PRO A 70 2.49 12.92 2.03
C PRO A 70 3.60 13.57 2.89
N ILE A 71 4.21 12.82 3.82
CA ILE A 71 5.29 13.33 4.68
C ILE A 71 6.56 13.69 3.89
N ALA A 72 6.68 13.20 2.66
CA ALA A 72 7.77 13.50 1.75
C ALA A 72 7.86 14.99 1.37
N VAL A 73 6.72 15.70 1.39
CA VAL A 73 6.64 17.15 1.19
C VAL A 73 7.20 17.91 2.39
N VAL A 74 6.95 17.41 3.61
CA VAL A 74 7.46 18.02 4.85
C VAL A 74 8.99 17.95 4.91
N LEU A 75 9.59 16.84 4.47
CA LEU A 75 11.06 16.75 4.37
C LEU A 75 11.64 17.71 3.34
N TRP A 76 10.91 18.08 2.29
CA TRP A 76 11.36 19.10 1.35
C TRP A 76 11.49 20.47 2.03
N ALA A 77 10.55 20.81 2.91
CA ALA A 77 10.59 22.06 3.68
C ALA A 77 11.76 22.10 4.69
N ALA A 78 12.22 20.94 5.18
CA ALA A 78 13.34 20.85 6.11
C ALA A 78 14.69 21.31 5.51
N VAL A 79 14.80 21.40 4.18
CA VAL A 79 15.97 21.97 3.49
C VAL A 79 16.17 23.46 3.81
N PHE A 80 15.11 24.19 4.15
CA PHE A 80 15.19 25.61 4.50
C PHE A 80 15.55 25.87 5.96
N LEU A 81 15.66 24.81 6.78
CA LEU A 81 16.10 24.95 8.17
C LEU A 81 17.61 25.24 8.22
N PRO A 82 18.06 26.10 9.14
CA PRO A 82 19.47 26.43 9.27
C PRO A 82 20.29 25.19 9.63
N ALA A 83 21.51 25.13 9.10
CA ALA A 83 22.48 24.10 9.45
C ALA A 83 22.95 24.28 10.92
N PRO A 84 23.23 23.20 11.66
CA PRO A 84 23.15 21.79 11.24
C PRO A 84 21.77 21.16 11.42
N PHE A 85 20.82 21.85 12.06
CA PHE A 85 19.53 21.29 12.45
C PHE A 85 18.73 20.72 11.27
N GLY A 86 18.66 21.45 10.15
CA GLY A 86 17.99 20.96 8.93
C GLY A 86 18.56 19.65 8.40
N HIS A 87 19.90 19.52 8.36
CA HIS A 87 20.57 18.30 7.90
C HIS A 87 20.28 17.10 8.81
N ILE A 88 20.22 17.31 10.12
CA ILE A 88 19.88 16.25 11.09
C ILE A 88 18.44 15.78 10.88
N VAL A 89 17.49 16.71 10.73
CA VAL A 89 16.08 16.39 10.46
C VAL A 89 15.94 15.60 9.16
N LEU A 90 16.62 16.03 8.10
CA LEU A 90 16.64 15.34 6.82
C LEU A 90 17.20 13.92 6.93
N LEU A 91 18.33 13.74 7.62
CA LEU A 91 18.96 12.44 7.81
C LEU A 91 18.07 11.48 8.60
N VAL A 92 17.55 11.92 9.74
CA VAL A 92 16.66 11.11 10.59
C VAL A 92 15.37 10.77 9.84
N GLY A 93 14.79 11.75 9.14
CA GLY A 93 13.59 11.55 8.32
C GLY A 93 13.81 10.55 7.18
N ALA A 94 14.95 10.64 6.50
CA ALA A 94 15.33 9.71 5.44
C ALA A 94 15.50 8.28 5.98
N VAL A 95 16.18 8.11 7.12
CA VAL A 95 16.35 6.79 7.75
C VAL A 95 15.01 6.20 8.18
N PHE A 96 14.14 7.02 8.79
CA PHE A 96 12.79 6.61 9.17
C PHE A 96 11.98 6.14 7.96
N LEU A 97 12.04 6.89 6.85
CA LEU A 97 11.39 6.52 5.59
C LEU A 97 12.04 5.29 4.94
N GLY A 98 13.34 5.09 5.07
CA GLY A 98 13.99 3.84 4.67
C GLY A 98 13.42 2.64 5.41
N ALA A 99 13.21 2.76 6.72
CA ALA A 99 12.70 1.66 7.54
C ALA A 99 11.19 1.43 7.38
N LYS A 100 10.39 2.51 7.29
CA LYS A 100 8.92 2.46 7.35
C LYS A 100 8.22 2.91 6.08
N GLY A 101 8.94 3.39 5.09
CA GLY A 101 8.37 3.95 3.86
C GLY A 101 7.45 2.96 3.14
N ASN A 102 7.81 1.68 3.06
CA ASN A 102 6.95 0.68 2.45
C ASN A 102 5.59 0.55 3.14
N GLU A 103 5.58 0.54 4.48
CA GLU A 103 4.34 0.46 5.28
C GLU A 103 3.48 1.72 5.11
N ILE A 104 4.11 2.89 5.07
CA ILE A 104 3.41 4.17 4.89
C ILE A 104 2.83 4.26 3.47
N ALA A 105 3.61 3.89 2.44
CA ALA A 105 3.18 3.87 1.05
C ALA A 105 2.05 2.86 0.79
N TRP A 106 2.11 1.71 1.46
CA TRP A 106 1.06 0.70 1.39
C TRP A 106 -0.28 1.21 1.93
N ARG A 107 -0.24 1.98 3.03
CA ARG A 107 -1.44 2.59 3.63
C ARG A 107 -1.90 3.87 2.93
N GLY A 108 -1.01 4.51 2.18
CA GLY A 108 -1.23 5.84 1.61
C GLY A 108 -1.98 5.88 0.28
N LYS A 109 -2.04 4.77 -0.46
CA LYS A 109 -2.86 4.66 -1.67
C LYS A 109 -3.34 3.23 -1.91
N ASN A 110 -4.38 3.10 -2.75
CA ASN A 110 -4.87 1.80 -3.19
C ASN A 110 -3.92 1.22 -4.25
N TRP A 111 -3.47 0.00 -3.99
CA TRP A 111 -2.64 -0.83 -4.86
C TRP A 111 -3.44 -2.07 -5.26
N GLU A 112 -3.32 -2.46 -6.53
CA GLU A 112 -4.04 -3.61 -7.10
C GLU A 112 -3.66 -4.94 -6.45
N SER A 113 -2.38 -5.11 -6.07
CA SER A 113 -1.87 -6.30 -5.40
C SER A 113 -0.53 -6.02 -4.69
N VAL A 114 -0.12 -6.95 -3.83
CA VAL A 114 1.20 -6.92 -3.18
C VAL A 114 2.32 -6.96 -4.23
N ASP A 115 2.17 -7.79 -5.26
CA ASP A 115 3.15 -7.88 -6.36
C ASP A 115 3.26 -6.58 -7.16
N HIS A 116 2.13 -5.93 -7.44
CA HIS A 116 2.14 -4.64 -8.12
C HIS A 116 2.91 -3.59 -7.30
N PHE A 117 2.70 -3.56 -5.98
CA PHE A 117 3.46 -2.71 -5.07
C PHE A 117 4.96 -3.04 -5.07
N ILE A 118 5.32 -4.31 -4.93
CA ILE A 118 6.73 -4.74 -4.89
C ILE A 118 7.44 -4.37 -6.19
N LYS A 119 6.81 -4.59 -7.36
CA LYS A 119 7.36 -4.20 -8.66
C LYS A 119 7.62 -2.70 -8.73
N PHE A 120 6.64 -1.89 -8.29
CA PHE A 120 6.79 -0.44 -8.23
C PHE A 120 7.95 -0.02 -7.32
N GLN A 121 8.01 -0.54 -6.08
CA GLN A 121 9.08 -0.18 -5.14
C GLN A 121 10.47 -0.61 -5.65
N LYS A 122 10.58 -1.77 -6.31
CA LYS A 122 11.83 -2.22 -6.93
C LYS A 122 12.29 -1.28 -8.04
N GLN A 123 11.38 -0.88 -8.92
CA GLN A 123 11.70 0.06 -10.00
C GLN A 123 12.20 1.39 -9.44
N TRP A 124 11.51 1.93 -8.42
CA TRP A 124 11.93 3.15 -7.73
C TRP A 124 13.30 3.00 -7.04
N ALA A 125 13.56 1.88 -6.38
CA ALA A 125 14.86 1.60 -5.77
C ALA A 125 15.98 1.57 -6.81
N THR A 126 15.76 0.94 -7.97
CA THR A 126 16.74 0.93 -9.06
C THR A 126 17.03 2.34 -9.57
N TRP A 127 16.01 3.16 -9.81
CA TRP A 127 16.22 4.55 -10.24
C TRP A 127 16.95 5.37 -9.17
N ALA A 128 16.59 5.22 -7.90
CA ALA A 128 17.22 5.93 -6.79
C ALA A 128 18.71 5.66 -6.74
N ILE A 129 19.08 4.39 -6.76
CA ILE A 129 20.48 3.96 -6.69
C ILE A 129 21.25 4.49 -7.90
N ARG A 130 20.72 4.36 -9.12
CA ARG A 130 21.41 4.82 -10.34
C ARG A 130 21.66 6.33 -10.32
N ILE A 131 20.65 7.11 -9.91
CA ILE A 131 20.76 8.57 -9.83
C ILE A 131 21.75 8.97 -8.73
N SER A 132 21.67 8.35 -7.54
CA SER A 132 22.59 8.63 -6.43
C SER A 132 24.04 8.31 -6.78
N VAL A 133 24.29 7.18 -7.46
CA VAL A 133 25.64 6.81 -7.91
C VAL A 133 26.16 7.81 -8.96
N ALA A 134 25.33 8.19 -9.94
CA ALA A 134 25.73 9.17 -10.95
C ALA A 134 26.07 10.54 -10.30
N PHE A 135 25.23 10.99 -9.37
CA PHE A 135 25.48 12.24 -8.64
C PHE A 135 26.77 12.18 -7.80
N LEU A 136 27.00 11.07 -7.09
CA LEU A 136 28.22 10.88 -6.32
C LEU A 136 29.48 10.96 -7.21
N VAL A 137 29.47 10.31 -8.38
CA VAL A 137 30.57 10.36 -9.34
C VAL A 137 30.83 11.80 -9.81
N LEU A 138 29.77 12.56 -10.13
CA LEU A 138 29.89 13.96 -10.53
C LEU A 138 30.51 14.84 -9.43
N VAL A 139 30.05 14.67 -8.18
CA VAL A 139 30.61 15.40 -7.02
C VAL A 139 32.08 15.07 -6.80
N LEU A 140 32.48 13.80 -6.95
CA LEU A 140 33.88 13.39 -6.84
C LEU A 140 34.75 14.00 -7.94
N ILE A 141 34.29 13.97 -9.20
CA ILE A 141 35.00 14.61 -10.33
C ILE A 141 35.18 16.10 -10.06
N TYR A 142 34.12 16.78 -9.61
CA TYR A 142 34.17 18.19 -9.26
C TYR A 142 35.17 18.46 -8.13
N ALA A 143 35.09 17.69 -7.04
CA ALA A 143 35.99 17.84 -5.90
C ALA A 143 37.46 17.66 -6.32
N ILE A 144 37.77 16.66 -7.15
CA ILE A 144 39.14 16.42 -7.66
C ILE A 144 39.59 17.59 -8.54
N SER A 145 38.73 18.04 -9.46
CA SER A 145 39.06 19.13 -10.39
C SER A 145 39.31 20.46 -9.68
N PHE A 146 38.62 20.70 -8.57
CA PHE A 146 38.71 21.95 -7.80
C PHE A 146 39.76 21.90 -6.67
N SER A 147 40.18 20.71 -6.23
CA SER A 147 41.27 20.53 -5.27
C SER A 147 42.66 20.45 -5.92
N GLY A 148 42.71 20.32 -7.25
CA GLY A 148 43.93 20.40 -8.04
C GLY A 148 44.22 21.77 -8.65
N ALA A 149 43.39 22.79 -8.39
CA ALA A 149 43.58 24.20 -8.78
C ALA A 149 43.97 25.05 -7.57
#